data_AF-A0A108U9Q8-F1
#
_entry.id   AF-A0A108U9Q8-F1
#
_cell.length_a   1.000
_cell.length_b   1.000
_cell.length_c   1.000
_cell.angle_alpha   90.00
_cell.angle_beta   90.00
_cell.angle_gamma   90.00
#
_symmetry.space_group_name_H-M   'P 1'
#
loop_
_entity.id
_entity.type
_entity.pdbx_description
1 polymer ?
#
loop_
_entity_poly.entity_id
_entity_poly.type
_entity_poly.pdbx_seq_one_letter_code
_entity_poly.pdbx_strand_id
1 'polypeptide(L)'
;MRLLKFVLLSCLFAFALTACQTTGTQNNKLSEMQYNYSAAIRWGDFEGAVNLMKPELRAKMAPTPLQLERYKQIQVSGYADVGSSADKEKGTAVRLVNIGVINRHTLAERNVRYTEAWEWDPEIKTWWLISGLPDFWEGQ
;
A
#
# COMPACT_ATOMS: atom_id res chain seq x y z
N MET A 1 -10.26 8.41 52.53
CA MET A 1 -10.03 7.24 51.64
C MET A 1 -11.01 7.11 50.47
N ARG A 2 -12.26 7.61 50.54
CA ARG A 2 -13.23 7.54 49.41
C ARG A 2 -12.90 8.51 48.26
N LEU A 3 -12.47 9.74 48.55
CA LEU A 3 -12.06 10.72 47.51
C LEU A 3 -10.83 10.27 46.70
N LEU A 4 -9.86 9.61 47.34
CA LEU A 4 -8.66 9.10 46.65
C LEU A 4 -9.00 8.03 45.60
N LYS A 5 -10.05 7.23 45.85
CA LYS A 5 -10.55 6.21 44.90
C LYS A 5 -11.24 6.84 43.69
N PHE A 6 -11.96 7.94 43.86
CA PHE A 6 -12.60 8.66 42.74
C PHE A 6 -11.58 9.38 41.86
N VAL A 7 -10.51 9.93 42.44
CA VAL A 7 -9.41 10.55 41.68
C VAL A 7 -8.63 9.50 40.89
N LEU A 8 -8.36 8.32 41.47
CA LEU A 8 -7.71 7.22 40.76
C LEU A 8 -8.55 6.68 39.60
N LEU A 9 -9.88 6.56 39.78
CA LEU A 9 -10.79 6.10 38.72
C LEU A 9 -10.87 7.09 37.55
N SER A 10 -10.83 8.39 37.83
CA SER A 10 -10.88 9.45 36.80
C SER A 10 -9.59 9.51 35.99
N CYS A 11 -8.41 9.33 36.63
CA CYS A 11 -7.13 9.21 35.92
C CYS A 11 -7.06 7.95 35.04
N LEU A 12 -7.63 6.83 35.48
CA LEU A 12 -7.62 5.59 34.70
C LEU A 12 -8.47 5.70 33.42
N PHE A 13 -9.57 6.47 33.47
CA PHE A 13 -10.43 6.68 32.31
C PHE A 13 -9.80 7.63 31.27
N ALA A 14 -9.02 8.63 31.71
CA ALA A 14 -8.35 9.56 30.81
C ALA A 14 -7.24 8.90 29.96
N PHE A 15 -6.58 7.85 30.47
CA PHE A 15 -5.54 7.12 29.73
C PHE A 15 -6.08 6.14 28.68
N ALA A 16 -7.36 5.75 28.77
CA ALA A 16 -7.94 4.79 27.83
C ALA A 16 -8.26 5.39 26.44
N LEU A 17 -8.31 6.72 26.29
CA LEU A 17 -8.69 7.37 25.03
C LEU A 17 -7.54 7.64 24.06
N THR A 18 -6.28 7.49 24.46
CA THR A 18 -5.13 7.83 23.60
C THR A 18 -4.71 6.69 22.66
N ALA A 19 -5.01 5.43 23.01
CA ALA A 19 -4.63 4.26 22.21
C ALA A 19 -5.49 4.07 20.93
N CYS A 20 -6.71 4.61 20.89
CA CYS A 20 -7.60 4.44 19.74
C CYS A 20 -7.27 5.39 18.57
N GLN A 21 -6.68 6.57 18.84
CA GLN A 21 -6.39 7.57 17.81
C GLN A 21 -5.29 7.13 16.84
N THR A 22 -4.23 6.48 17.33
CA THR A 22 -3.11 6.04 16.49
C THR A 22 -3.54 4.98 15.47
N THR A 23 -4.42 4.07 15.88
CA THR A 23 -4.96 3.00 15.03
C THR A 23 -5.85 3.55 13.92
N GLY A 24 -6.71 4.53 14.23
CA GLY A 24 -7.56 5.18 13.22
C GLY A 24 -6.76 5.93 12.16
N THR A 25 -5.70 6.64 12.57
CA THR A 25 -4.81 7.35 11.65
C THR A 25 -4.04 6.39 10.73
N GLN A 26 -3.50 5.29 11.28
CA GLN A 26 -2.75 4.31 10.49
C GLN A 26 -3.62 3.65 9.41
N ASN A 27 -4.87 3.30 9.74
CA ASN A 27 -5.81 2.71 8.77
C ASN A 27 -6.18 3.69 7.64
N ASN A 28 -6.50 4.94 7.99
CA ASN A 28 -6.87 5.93 6.98
C ASN A 28 -5.72 6.21 6.01
N LYS A 29 -4.49 6.30 6.53
CA LYS A 29 -3.29 6.45 5.71
C LYS A 29 -3.02 5.22 4.85
N LEU A 30 -3.26 4.01 5.35
CA LEU A 30 -3.10 2.80 4.54
C LEU A 30 -4.02 2.87 3.32
N SER A 31 -5.30 3.15 3.54
CA SER A 31 -6.30 3.26 2.47
C SER A 31 -5.94 4.35 1.46
N GLU A 32 -5.45 5.50 1.93
CA GLU A 32 -4.98 6.59 1.07
C GLU A 32 -3.80 6.16 0.19
N MET A 33 -2.76 5.57 0.79
CA MET A 33 -1.56 5.14 0.06
C MET A 33 -1.88 4.01 -0.93
N GLN A 34 -2.73 3.08 -0.53
CA GLN A 34 -3.26 2.02 -1.38
C GLN A 34 -4.10 2.55 -2.53
N TYR A 35 -4.91 3.59 -2.30
CA TYR A 35 -5.65 4.27 -3.35
C TYR A 35 -4.70 4.94 -4.34
N ASN A 36 -3.74 5.72 -3.84
CA ASN A 36 -2.73 6.42 -4.66
C ASN A 36 -1.96 5.44 -5.55
N TYR A 37 -1.52 4.31 -4.99
CA TYR A 37 -0.86 3.26 -5.76
C TYR A 37 -1.77 2.67 -6.82
N SER A 38 -3.01 2.30 -6.46
CA SER A 38 -3.96 1.75 -7.43
C SER A 38 -4.29 2.72 -8.57
N ALA A 39 -4.37 4.02 -8.26
CA ALA A 39 -4.60 5.07 -9.26
C ALA A 39 -3.40 5.22 -10.18
N ALA A 40 -2.19 5.25 -9.63
CA ALA A 40 -0.95 5.32 -10.40
C ALA A 40 -0.84 4.14 -11.38
N ILE A 41 -1.08 2.91 -10.92
CA ILE A 41 -1.06 1.72 -11.78
C ILE A 41 -2.16 1.79 -12.86
N ARG A 42 -3.41 2.11 -12.50
CA ARG A 42 -4.54 2.21 -13.44
C ARG A 42 -4.28 3.20 -14.57
N TRP A 43 -3.68 4.34 -14.24
CA TRP A 43 -3.41 5.41 -15.20
C TRP A 43 -2.05 5.30 -15.89
N GLY A 44 -1.28 4.25 -15.59
CA GLY A 44 0.02 4.01 -16.20
C GLY A 44 1.15 4.92 -15.69
N ASP A 45 0.95 5.58 -14.54
CA ASP A 45 1.97 6.36 -13.84
C ASP A 45 2.86 5.44 -12.98
N PHE A 46 3.68 4.63 -13.65
CA PHE A 46 4.55 3.67 -12.98
C PHE A 46 5.68 4.36 -12.20
N GLU A 47 6.12 5.55 -12.63
CA GLU A 47 7.10 6.35 -11.89
C GLU A 47 6.49 6.87 -10.58
N GLY A 48 5.26 7.39 -10.62
CA GLY A 48 4.50 7.77 -9.43
C GLY A 48 4.29 6.60 -8.47
N ALA A 49 3.97 5.41 -9.00
CA ALA A 49 3.86 4.19 -8.17
C ALA A 49 5.19 3.82 -7.48
N VAL A 50 6.32 3.96 -8.16
CA VAL A 50 7.68 3.73 -7.61
C VAL A 50 8.02 4.75 -6.51
N ASN A 51 7.49 5.97 -6.59
CA ASN A 51 7.66 6.99 -5.54
C ASN A 51 6.97 6.63 -4.22
N LEU A 52 5.99 5.70 -4.24
CA LEU A 52 5.34 5.18 -3.03
C LEU A 52 6.14 4.05 -2.36
N MET A 53 7.22 3.58 -3.01
CA MET A 53 8.09 2.56 -2.43
C MET A 53 8.95 3.10 -1.30
N LYS A 54 9.28 2.25 -0.34
CA LYS A 54 10.24 2.56 0.72
C LYS A 54 11.58 3.01 0.10
N PRO A 55 12.21 4.13 0.54
CA PRO A 55 13.37 4.70 -0.14
C PRO A 55 14.53 3.71 -0.38
N GLU A 56 14.85 2.87 0.60
CA GLU A 56 15.97 1.92 0.51
C GLU A 56 15.69 0.78 -0.49
N LEU A 57 14.41 0.44 -0.65
CA LEU A 57 13.94 -0.56 -1.60
C LEU A 57 13.81 0.03 -3.01
N ARG A 58 13.37 1.28 -3.11
CA ARG A 58 13.32 2.02 -4.39
C ARG A 58 14.69 2.05 -5.05
N ALA A 59 15.75 2.35 -4.29
CA ALA A 59 17.12 2.36 -4.82
C ALA A 59 17.58 1.02 -5.41
N LYS A 60 16.98 -0.09 -4.98
CA LYS A 60 17.37 -1.46 -5.40
C LYS A 60 16.44 -2.04 -6.46
N MET A 61 15.16 -1.68 -6.43
CA MET A 61 14.10 -2.34 -7.19
C MET A 61 13.41 -1.40 -8.19
N ALA A 62 13.74 -0.11 -8.21
CA ALA A 62 13.19 0.80 -9.20
C ALA A 62 13.52 0.28 -10.61
N PRO A 63 12.53 0.28 -11.54
CA PRO A 63 12.78 -0.10 -12.91
C PRO A 63 13.78 0.86 -13.56
N THR A 64 14.69 0.30 -14.35
CA THR A 64 15.53 1.06 -15.26
C THR A 64 14.67 1.81 -16.30
N PRO A 65 15.21 2.85 -16.96
CA PRO A 65 14.49 3.53 -18.05
C PRO A 65 13.99 2.57 -19.14
N LEU A 66 14.79 1.56 -19.49
CA LEU A 66 14.39 0.53 -20.45
C LEU A 66 13.20 -0.31 -19.96
N GLN A 67 13.19 -0.67 -18.67
CA GLN A 67 12.07 -1.41 -18.08
C GLN A 67 10.79 -0.54 -18.03
N LEU A 68 10.91 0.76 -17.76
CA LEU A 68 9.78 1.71 -17.81
C LEU A 68 9.17 1.81 -19.21
N GLU A 69 9.99 1.79 -20.27
CA GLU A 69 9.46 1.72 -21.64
C GLU A 69 8.65 0.44 -21.89
N ARG A 70 9.03 -0.69 -21.28
CA ARG A 70 8.23 -1.93 -21.36
C ARG A 70 6.85 -1.72 -20.76
N TYR A 71 6.75 -1.08 -19.60
CA TYR A 71 5.47 -0.77 -18.95
C TYR A 71 4.54 0.09 -19.82
N LYS A 72 5.08 1.00 -20.64
CA LYS A 72 4.29 1.82 -21.58
C LYS A 72 3.60 1.02 -22.68
N GLN A 73 4.04 -0.21 -22.94
CA GLN A 73 3.43 -1.12 -23.91
C GLN A 73 2.13 -1.76 -23.39
N ILE A 74 1.81 -1.57 -22.11
CA ILE A 74 0.62 -2.11 -21.47
C ILE A 74 -0.41 -0.99 -21.26
N GLN A 75 -1.68 -1.37 -21.33
CA GLN A 75 -2.79 -0.59 -20.83
C GLN A 75 -3.48 -1.39 -19.72
N VAL A 76 -3.68 -0.77 -18.56
CA VAL A 76 -4.46 -1.39 -17.48
C VAL A 76 -5.95 -1.24 -17.81
N SER A 77 -6.66 -2.36 -17.93
CA SER A 77 -8.11 -2.41 -18.19
C SER A 77 -8.93 -2.54 -16.90
N GLY A 78 -8.33 -3.03 -15.81
CA GLY A 78 -9.02 -3.18 -14.53
C GLY A 78 -8.06 -3.36 -13.35
N TYR A 79 -8.56 -3.08 -12.15
CA TYR A 79 -7.82 -3.25 -10.91
C TYR A 79 -8.80 -3.52 -9.76
N ALA A 80 -8.89 -4.77 -9.34
CA ALA A 80 -9.82 -5.23 -8.32
C ALA A 80 -9.06 -5.72 -7.08
N ASP A 81 -9.49 -5.27 -5.89
CA ASP A 81 -9.06 -5.86 -4.62
C ASP A 81 -9.74 -7.22 -4.47
N VAL A 82 -8.93 -8.25 -4.24
CA VAL A 82 -9.38 -9.64 -4.04
C VAL A 82 -9.38 -10.00 -2.55
N GLY A 83 -8.55 -9.33 -1.76
CA GLY A 83 -8.44 -9.59 -0.33
C GLY A 83 -7.31 -8.78 0.30
N SER A 84 -7.56 -8.29 1.50
CA SER A 84 -6.62 -7.48 2.27
C SER A 84 -6.47 -8.01 3.70
N SER A 85 -5.27 -7.89 4.25
CA SER A 85 -4.94 -8.21 5.63
C SER A 85 -3.97 -7.17 6.19
N ALA A 86 -4.13 -6.80 7.46
CA ALA A 86 -3.24 -5.87 8.13
C ALA A 86 -2.95 -6.32 9.56
N ASP A 87 -1.67 -6.39 9.91
CA ASP A 87 -1.17 -6.60 11.27
C ASP A 87 -0.64 -5.27 11.81
N LYS A 88 -1.44 -4.65 12.68
CA LYS A 88 -1.18 -3.31 13.21
C LYS A 88 -0.03 -3.28 14.21
N GLU A 89 0.11 -4.34 14.99
CA GLU A 89 1.17 -4.45 15.99
C GLU A 89 2.53 -4.55 15.32
N LYS A 90 2.61 -5.27 14.20
CA LYS A 90 3.82 -5.35 13.38
C LYS A 90 3.98 -4.22 12.39
N GLY A 91 2.94 -3.40 12.19
CA GLY A 91 2.96 -2.32 11.20
C GLY A 91 3.07 -2.85 9.76
N THR A 92 2.45 -3.99 9.46
CA THR A 92 2.50 -4.60 8.13
C THR A 92 1.11 -4.76 7.54
N ALA A 93 0.97 -4.57 6.23
CA ALA A 93 -0.27 -4.85 5.53
C ALA A 93 0.00 -5.51 4.17
N VAL A 94 -0.93 -6.35 3.74
CA VAL A 94 -0.86 -7.08 2.48
C VAL A 94 -2.20 -6.92 1.77
N ARG A 95 -2.15 -6.67 0.46
CA ARG A 95 -3.34 -6.61 -0.39
C ARG A 95 -3.12 -7.41 -1.67
N LEU A 96 -3.96 -8.41 -1.89
CA LEU A 96 -4.00 -9.18 -3.13
C LEU A 96 -4.93 -8.49 -4.12
N VAL A 97 -4.41 -8.20 -5.31
CA VAL A 97 -5.16 -7.55 -6.38
C VAL A 97 -5.16 -8.39 -7.64
N ASN A 98 -6.22 -8.26 -8.43
CA ASN A 98 -6.31 -8.77 -9.78
C ASN A 98 -6.32 -7.60 -10.76
N ILE A 99 -5.34 -7.57 -11.66
CA ILE A 99 -5.10 -6.47 -12.60
C ILE A 99 -5.41 -6.96 -14.01
N GLY A 100 -6.39 -6.34 -14.66
CA GLY A 100 -6.64 -6.55 -16.08
C GLY A 100 -5.64 -5.74 -16.90
N VAL A 101 -4.96 -6.38 -17.84
CA VAL A 101 -3.94 -5.74 -18.69
C VAL A 101 -4.13 -6.11 -20.15
N ILE A 102 -4.02 -5.10 -21.01
CA ILE A 102 -4.08 -5.22 -22.46
C ILE A 102 -2.70 -4.87 -23.03
N ASN A 103 -2.14 -5.75 -23.85
CA ASN A 103 -0.95 -5.41 -24.63
C ASN A 103 -1.36 -4.46 -25.76
N ARG A 104 -0.78 -3.25 -25.81
CA ARG A 104 -1.15 -2.22 -26.79
C ARG A 104 -0.81 -2.59 -28.24
N HIS A 105 0.14 -3.51 -28.45
CA HIS A 105 0.57 -3.93 -29.79
C HIS A 105 -0.26 -5.10 -30.33
N THR A 106 -0.63 -6.05 -29.48
CA THR A 106 -1.36 -7.26 -29.90
C THR A 106 -2.85 -7.22 -29.58
N LEU A 107 -3.29 -6.26 -28.77
CA LEU A 107 -4.64 -6.15 -28.20
C LEU A 107 -5.07 -7.37 -27.37
N ALA A 108 -4.12 -8.24 -27.00
CA ALA A 108 -4.40 -9.38 -26.14
C ALA A 108 -4.62 -8.91 -24.70
N GLU A 109 -5.73 -9.32 -24.10
CA GLU A 109 -6.07 -9.07 -22.70
C GLU A 109 -5.71 -10.28 -21.83
N ARG A 110 -5.21 -10.01 -20.61
CA ARG A 110 -5.00 -11.02 -19.57
C ARG A 110 -5.23 -10.43 -18.19
N ASN A 111 -5.31 -11.30 -17.19
CA ASN A 111 -5.34 -10.92 -15.79
C ASN A 111 -4.01 -11.30 -15.12
N VAL A 112 -3.49 -10.40 -14.29
CA VAL A 112 -2.28 -10.59 -13.49
C VAL A 112 -2.64 -10.46 -12.03
N ARG A 113 -2.33 -11.48 -11.23
CA ARG A 113 -2.43 -11.38 -9.77
C ARG A 113 -1.18 -10.74 -9.23
N TYR A 114 -1.36 -9.77 -8.36
CA TYR A 114 -0.25 -9.07 -7.72
C TYR A 114 -0.51 -8.93 -6.23
N THR A 115 0.52 -9.15 -5.42
CA THR A 115 0.44 -8.99 -3.97
C THR A 115 1.20 -7.74 -3.58
N GLU A 116 0.46 -6.71 -3.18
CA GLU A 116 1.04 -5.54 -2.55
C GLU A 116 1.44 -5.88 -1.11
N ALA A 117 2.65 -5.49 -0.74
CA ALA A 117 3.09 -5.53 0.65
C ALA A 117 3.46 -4.12 1.11
N TRP A 118 3.04 -3.78 2.32
CA TRP A 118 3.12 -2.45 2.90
C TRP A 118 3.73 -2.51 4.30
N GLU A 119 4.53 -1.51 4.64
CA GLU A 119 5.15 -1.36 5.96
C GLU A 119 4.89 0.05 6.50
N TRP A 120 4.53 0.13 7.78
CA TRP A 120 4.28 1.37 8.49
C TRP A 120 5.58 1.94 9.04
N ASP A 121 5.80 3.22 8.76
CA ASP A 121 6.86 4.02 9.33
C ASP A 121 6.30 4.87 10.48
N PRO A 122 6.66 4.57 11.74
CA PRO A 122 6.14 5.30 12.89
C PRO A 122 6.74 6.70 13.04
N GLU A 123 7.92 6.97 12.47
CA GLU A 123 8.63 8.25 12.64
C GLU A 123 7.93 9.36 11.85
N ILE A 124 7.69 9.11 10.56
CA ILE A 124 7.00 10.05 9.67
C ILE A 124 5.50 9.73 9.51
N LYS A 125 5.03 8.69 10.19
CA LYS A 125 3.63 8.24 10.22
C LYS A 125 3.08 8.00 8.81
N THR A 126 3.75 7.18 8.01
CA THR A 126 3.29 6.85 6.65
C THR A 126 3.40 5.36 6.35
N TRP A 127 2.71 4.92 5.30
CA TRP A 127 2.86 3.57 4.77
C TRP A 127 3.75 3.60 3.53
N TRP A 128 4.71 2.69 3.49
CA TRP A 128 5.59 2.47 2.35
C TRP A 128 5.26 1.17 1.65
N LEU A 129 5.27 1.18 0.32
CA LEU A 129 5.20 -0.03 -0.47
C LEU A 129 6.56 -0.74 -0.42
N ILE A 130 6.55 -2.05 -0.17
CA ILE A 130 7.77 -2.86 -0.12
C ILE A 130 7.83 -3.95 -1.21
N SER A 131 6.71 -4.24 -1.89
CA SER A 131 6.64 -5.25 -2.97
C SER A 131 7.07 -4.76 -4.36
N GLY A 132 7.04 -3.44 -4.61
CA GLY A 132 7.47 -2.85 -5.89
C GLY A 132 6.38 -2.72 -6.95
N LEU A 133 6.74 -2.89 -8.22
CA LEU A 133 5.78 -2.88 -9.34
C LEU A 133 5.37 -4.32 -9.69
N PRO A 134 4.12 -4.53 -10.17
CA PRO A 134 3.70 -5.83 -10.70
C PRO A 134 4.51 -6.20 -11.96
N ASP A 135 4.97 -7.45 -12.04
CA ASP A 135 5.48 -7.99 -13.30
C ASP A 135 4.29 -8.36 -14.20
N PHE A 136 4.07 -7.61 -15.28
CA PHE A 136 2.99 -7.91 -16.20
C PHE A 136 3.31 -9.02 -17.19
N TRP A 137 4.55 -9.50 -17.27
CA TRP A 137 5.02 -10.36 -18.35
C TRP A 137 5.34 -11.79 -17.92
N GLU A 138 5.01 -12.21 -16.70
CA GLU A 138 5.30 -13.55 -16.14
C GLU A 138 5.27 -14.67 -17.22
N GLY A 139 6.47 -15.05 -17.71
CA GLY A 139 6.66 -16.14 -18.70
C GLY A 139 6.76 -15.77 -20.19
N GLN A 140 6.82 -14.49 -20.57
CA GLN A 140 7.02 -14.01 -21.96
C GLN A 140 8.30 -13.19 -22.16
#